data_AF-A0A2V4DY20-F1
#
_entry.id   AF-A0A2V4DY20-F1
#
_cell.length_a   1.000
_cell.length_b   1.000
_cell.length_c   1.000
_cell.angle_alpha   90.00
_cell.angle_beta   90.00
_cell.angle_gamma   90.00
#
_symmetry.space_group_name_H-M   'P 1'
#
loop_
_entity.id
_entity.type
_entity.pdbx_description
1 polymer ?
#
loop_
_entity_poly.entity_id
_entity_poly.type
_entity_poly.pdbx_seq_one_letter_code
_entity_poly.pdbx_strand_id
1 'polypeptide(L)'
;MSASLYDILYGYFESGIPIDDVAENEQTVISVMDNIERILNSRAGAIKHMPDYGLPDMSTIFQALPSSAYILMRAIEHTLLTYEPRISSIDINIEEKNNDAMVLAYELICHLKEGGLVKYGTYFMPDGKALLKYTRKGINTN
;
A
#
# COMPACT_ATOMS: atom_id res chain seq x y z
N MET A 1 -11.79 15.51 -0.64
CA MET A 1 -11.58 14.39 0.29
C MET A 1 -10.38 14.72 1.17
N SER A 2 -10.47 14.45 2.46
CA SER A 2 -9.42 14.65 3.47
C SER A 2 -8.89 13.30 3.99
N ALA A 3 -7.98 13.34 4.97
CA ALA A 3 -7.44 12.14 5.62
C ALA A 3 -8.53 11.19 6.19
N SER A 4 -8.16 9.94 6.47
CA SER A 4 -9.09 8.98 7.09
C SER A 4 -9.49 9.42 8.50
N LEU A 5 -10.60 8.89 9.01
CA LEU A 5 -10.99 9.12 10.41
C LEU A 5 -9.90 8.68 11.39
N TYR A 6 -9.16 7.61 11.08
CA TYR A 6 -8.05 7.14 11.90
C TYR A 6 -7.00 8.23 12.07
N ASP A 7 -6.58 8.85 10.95
CA ASP A 7 -5.58 9.90 10.96
C ASP A 7 -6.13 11.12 11.71
N ILE A 8 -7.35 11.57 11.37
CA ILE A 8 -7.98 12.74 12.01
C ILE A 8 -8.03 12.60 13.54
N LEU A 9 -8.36 11.41 14.04
CA LEU A 9 -8.39 11.14 15.49
C LEU A 9 -6.99 11.03 16.10
N TYR A 10 -6.01 10.54 15.35
CA TYR A 10 -4.63 10.44 15.81
C TYR A 10 -3.88 11.79 15.75
N GLY A 11 -4.26 12.67 14.83
CA GLY A 11 -3.66 14.00 14.58
C GLY A 11 -2.40 13.99 13.71
N TYR A 12 -1.88 12.81 13.38
CA TYR A 12 -0.62 12.61 12.65
C TYR A 12 -0.76 11.49 11.62
N PHE A 13 0.10 11.51 10.60
CA PHE A 13 0.33 10.36 9.73
C PHE A 13 1.31 9.36 10.38
N GLU A 14 1.46 8.15 9.83
CA GLU A 14 2.42 7.15 10.34
C GLU A 14 3.86 7.66 10.33
N SER A 15 4.19 8.57 9.41
CA SER A 15 5.48 9.27 9.33
C SER A 15 5.74 10.25 10.49
N GLY A 16 4.73 10.56 11.33
CA GLY A 16 4.79 11.54 12.41
C GLY A 16 4.56 12.98 11.97
N ILE A 17 4.18 13.21 10.71
CA ILE A 17 3.83 14.55 10.20
C ILE A 17 2.42 14.93 10.70
N PRO A 18 2.20 16.12 11.29
CA PRO A 18 0.88 16.60 11.66
C PRO A 18 -0.04 16.73 10.43
N ILE A 19 -1.32 16.41 10.58
CA ILE A 19 -2.27 16.47 9.46
C ILE A 19 -2.42 17.91 8.93
N ASP A 20 -2.45 18.88 9.84
CA ASP A 20 -2.63 20.30 9.52
C ASP A 20 -1.44 20.89 8.73
N ASP A 21 -0.28 20.21 8.74
CA ASP A 21 0.92 20.62 8.00
C ASP A 21 0.91 20.13 6.54
N VAL A 22 -0.08 19.32 6.15
CA VAL A 22 -0.19 18.73 4.81
C VAL A 22 -1.42 19.27 4.10
N ALA A 23 -1.27 19.64 2.83
CA ALA A 23 -2.38 20.10 1.99
C ALA A 23 -3.45 19.00 1.82
N GLU A 24 -4.73 19.36 1.86
CA GLU A 24 -5.86 18.42 1.87
C GLU A 24 -5.82 17.39 0.72
N ASN A 25 -5.38 17.81 -0.48
CA ASN A 25 -5.22 16.93 -1.63
C ASN A 25 -4.12 15.88 -1.44
N GLU A 26 -3.08 16.19 -0.66
CA GLU A 26 -2.00 15.26 -0.31
C GLU A 26 -2.35 14.41 0.92
N GLN A 27 -3.16 14.92 1.85
CA GLN A 27 -3.61 14.17 3.02
C GLN A 27 -4.30 12.85 2.64
N THR A 28 -5.14 12.87 1.60
CA THR A 28 -5.81 11.65 1.12
C THR A 28 -4.80 10.63 0.61
N VAL A 29 -3.79 11.09 -0.13
CA VAL A 29 -2.75 10.22 -0.71
C VAL A 29 -1.92 9.56 0.39
N ILE A 30 -1.46 10.33 1.37
CA ILE A 30 -0.67 9.80 2.50
C ILE A 30 -1.52 8.87 3.35
N SER A 31 -2.76 9.27 3.66
CA SER A 31 -3.69 8.43 4.43
C SER A 31 -4.00 7.09 3.77
N VAL A 32 -4.15 7.06 2.44
CA VAL A 32 -4.34 5.81 1.69
C VAL A 32 -3.05 4.97 1.72
N MET A 33 -1.89 5.60 1.56
CA MET A 33 -0.60 4.92 1.64
C MET A 33 -0.40 4.23 3.00
N ASP A 34 -0.62 4.96 4.09
CA ASP A 34 -0.47 4.45 5.46
C ASP A 34 -1.43 3.27 5.72
N ASN A 35 -2.68 3.39 5.25
CA ASN A 35 -3.63 2.28 5.37
C ASN A 35 -3.23 1.06 4.53
N ILE A 36 -2.73 1.26 3.31
CA ILE A 36 -2.19 0.16 2.49
C ILE A 36 -1.03 -0.53 3.22
N GLU A 37 -0.07 0.24 3.75
CA GLU A 37 1.07 -0.32 4.49
C GLU A 37 0.61 -1.17 5.67
N ARG A 38 -0.36 -0.69 6.43
CA ARG A 38 -0.96 -1.40 7.55
C ARG A 38 -1.66 -2.70 7.15
N ILE A 39 -2.42 -2.67 6.05
CA ILE A 39 -3.09 -3.85 5.52
C ILE A 39 -2.05 -4.89 5.08
N LEU A 40 -1.04 -4.47 4.31
CA LEU A 40 -0.04 -5.39 3.76
C LEU A 40 0.89 -5.98 4.84
N ASN A 41 1.12 -5.25 5.92
CA ASN A 41 1.88 -5.74 7.09
C ASN A 41 1.03 -6.53 8.10
N SER A 42 -0.27 -6.67 7.85
CA SER A 42 -1.15 -7.49 8.67
C SER A 42 -1.28 -8.90 8.10
N ARG A 43 -1.44 -9.89 8.99
CA ARG A 43 -1.66 -11.29 8.60
C ARG A 43 -3.12 -11.66 8.72
N ALA A 44 -3.68 -12.26 7.66
CA ALA A 44 -5.01 -12.86 7.70
C ALA A 44 -5.14 -13.83 8.89
N GLY A 45 -6.27 -13.76 9.59
CA GLY A 45 -6.56 -14.51 10.81
C GLY A 45 -6.01 -13.88 12.10
N ALA A 46 -5.27 -12.76 12.03
CA ALA A 46 -4.80 -12.06 13.24
C ALA A 46 -5.94 -11.34 13.99
N ILE A 47 -6.99 -10.91 13.28
CA ILE A 47 -8.14 -10.21 13.85
C ILE A 47 -9.34 -11.15 13.87
N LYS A 48 -9.80 -11.53 15.06
CA LYS A 48 -10.89 -12.53 15.24
C LYS A 48 -12.18 -12.17 14.49
N HIS A 49 -12.53 -10.89 14.44
CA HIS A 49 -13.76 -10.41 13.81
C HIS A 49 -13.60 -10.05 12.33
N MET A 50 -12.36 -10.08 11.82
CA MET A 50 -12.03 -9.81 10.42
C MET A 50 -10.98 -10.84 9.98
N PRO A 51 -11.38 -12.12 9.82
CA PRO A 51 -10.45 -13.21 9.55
C PRO A 51 -9.70 -13.02 8.23
N ASP A 52 -10.29 -12.31 7.28
CA ASP A 52 -9.70 -12.07 5.96
C ASP A 52 -8.87 -10.77 5.90
N TYR A 53 -8.67 -10.06 7.03
CA TYR A 53 -7.91 -8.81 7.04
C TYR A 53 -6.40 -9.05 7.02
N GLY A 54 -5.75 -8.45 6.03
CA GLY A 54 -4.32 -8.59 5.78
C GLY A 54 -4.00 -9.67 4.76
N LEU A 55 -2.71 -9.92 4.54
CA LEU A 55 -2.26 -10.90 3.56
C LEU A 55 -2.31 -12.32 4.15
N PRO A 56 -2.65 -13.35 3.34
CA PRO A 56 -2.48 -14.76 3.72
C PRO A 56 -1.01 -15.07 4.04
N ASP A 57 -0.74 -16.24 4.62
CA ASP A 57 0.65 -16.66 4.86
C ASP A 57 1.41 -16.73 3.53
N MET A 58 2.33 -15.77 3.36
CA MET A 58 3.12 -15.59 2.13
C MET A 58 4.43 -16.36 2.14
N SER A 59 4.77 -17.10 3.20
CA SER A 59 6.05 -17.80 3.33
C SER A 59 6.34 -18.74 2.15
N THR A 60 5.33 -19.52 1.75
CA THR A 60 5.42 -20.43 0.59
C THR A 60 5.48 -19.66 -0.74
N ILE A 61 4.77 -18.53 -0.83
CA ILE A 61 4.73 -17.71 -2.04
C ILE A 61 6.08 -17.04 -2.27
N PHE A 62 6.70 -16.46 -1.23
CA PHE A 62 8.01 -15.82 -1.33
C PHE A 62 9.12 -16.82 -1.74
N GLN A 63 9.08 -18.06 -1.25
CA GLN A 63 10.06 -19.10 -1.61
C GLN A 63 9.99 -19.51 -3.10
N ALA A 64 8.81 -19.40 -3.72
CA ALA A 64 8.58 -19.79 -5.11
C ALA A 64 8.73 -18.62 -6.10
N LEU A 65 9.18 -17.44 -5.65
CA LEU A 65 9.41 -16.31 -6.54
C LEU A 65 10.55 -16.62 -7.53
N PRO A 66 10.45 -16.15 -8.79
CA PRO A 66 9.40 -15.26 -9.33
C PRO A 66 8.13 -15.98 -9.83
N SER A 67 8.11 -17.32 -9.87
CA SER A 67 7.01 -18.09 -10.50
C SER A 67 5.64 -17.91 -9.83
N SER A 68 5.64 -17.54 -8.54
CA SER A 68 4.45 -17.27 -7.72
C SER A 68 4.03 -15.80 -7.66
N ALA A 69 4.73 -14.89 -8.36
CA ALA A 69 4.51 -13.44 -8.21
C ALA A 69 3.06 -13.04 -8.55
N TYR A 70 2.44 -13.67 -9.54
CA TYR A 70 1.04 -13.43 -9.88
C TYR A 70 0.08 -13.76 -8.73
N ILE A 71 0.36 -14.81 -7.94
CA ILE A 71 -0.48 -15.19 -6.78
C ILE A 71 -0.42 -14.08 -5.73
N LEU A 72 0.79 -13.56 -5.45
CA LEU A 72 0.99 -12.43 -4.54
C LEU A 72 0.23 -11.19 -5.02
N MET A 73 0.34 -10.85 -6.30
CA MET A 73 -0.34 -9.69 -6.90
C MET A 73 -1.86 -9.80 -6.73
N ARG A 74 -2.44 -10.98 -6.98
CA ARG A 74 -3.89 -11.21 -6.84
C ARG A 74 -4.35 -11.11 -5.38
N ALA A 75 -3.55 -11.60 -4.44
CA ALA A 75 -3.84 -11.46 -3.02
C ALA A 75 -3.78 -9.98 -2.57
N ILE A 76 -2.77 -9.23 -3.00
CA ILE A 76 -2.65 -7.79 -2.74
C ILE A 76 -3.86 -7.05 -3.32
N GLU A 77 -4.16 -7.25 -4.61
CA GLU A 77 -5.28 -6.61 -5.30
C GLU A 77 -6.60 -6.88 -4.55
N HIS A 78 -6.90 -8.14 -4.26
CA HIS A 78 -8.13 -8.52 -3.56
C HIS A 78 -8.23 -7.90 -2.17
N THR A 79 -7.15 -7.95 -1.39
CA THR A 79 -7.14 -7.44 -0.01
C THR A 79 -7.31 -5.92 0.01
N LEU A 80 -6.58 -5.20 -0.84
CA LEU A 80 -6.65 -3.75 -0.89
C LEU A 80 -7.99 -3.24 -1.40
N LEU A 81 -8.58 -3.85 -2.44
CA LEU A 81 -9.91 -3.48 -2.92
C LEU A 81 -11.02 -3.78 -1.89
N THR A 82 -10.79 -4.72 -0.98
CA THR A 82 -11.74 -5.07 0.09
C THR A 82 -11.64 -4.10 1.27
N TYR A 83 -10.43 -3.70 1.67
CA TYR A 83 -10.19 -2.97 2.93
C TYR A 83 -9.79 -1.50 2.77
N GLU A 84 -9.51 -1.04 1.56
CA GLU A 84 -9.32 0.38 1.26
C GLU A 84 -10.39 0.86 0.25
N PRO A 85 -11.58 1.25 0.73
CA PRO A 85 -12.71 1.57 -0.13
C PRO A 85 -12.53 2.85 -0.95
N ARG A 86 -11.50 3.67 -0.69
CA ARG A 86 -11.19 4.86 -1.51
C ARG A 86 -10.53 4.49 -2.83
N ILE A 87 -10.00 3.27 -2.97
CA ILE A 87 -9.45 2.75 -4.22
C ILE A 87 -10.58 2.15 -5.07
N SER A 88 -10.60 2.44 -6.37
CA SER A 88 -11.53 1.86 -7.34
C SER A 88 -10.93 0.69 -8.12
N SER A 89 -9.64 0.77 -8.43
CA SER A 89 -8.91 -0.27 -9.16
C SER A 89 -7.42 -0.16 -8.89
N ILE A 90 -6.69 -1.26 -9.11
CA ILE A 90 -5.27 -1.37 -8.83
C ILE A 90 -4.60 -2.04 -10.02
N ASP A 91 -3.49 -1.45 -10.49
CA ASP A 91 -2.53 -2.13 -11.35
C ASP A 91 -1.23 -2.36 -10.56
N ILE A 92 -0.62 -3.53 -10.71
CA ILE A 92 0.64 -3.88 -10.04
C ILE A 92 1.67 -4.20 -11.10
N ASN A 93 2.79 -3.49 -11.10
CA ASN A 93 3.93 -3.77 -11.98
C ASN A 93 5.10 -4.26 -11.14
N ILE A 94 5.65 -5.44 -11.48
CA ILE A 94 6.86 -5.94 -10.81
C ILE A 94 8.06 -5.13 -11.31
N GLU A 95 8.84 -4.59 -10.38
CA GLU A 95 10.13 -3.98 -10.69
C GLU A 95 11.21 -5.05 -10.59
N GLU A 96 11.91 -5.34 -11.71
CA GLU A 96 13.01 -6.33 -11.75
C GLU A 96 14.29 -5.85 -11.03
N LYS A 97 14.24 -4.73 -10.30
CA LYS A 97 15.37 -4.21 -9.54
C LYS A 97 15.56 -5.01 -8.25
N ASN A 98 16.18 -6.17 -8.38
CA ASN A 98 16.77 -6.89 -7.26
C ASN A 98 18.07 -6.17 -6.83
N ASN A 99 17.98 -5.42 -5.75
CA ASN A 99 19.15 -5.16 -4.91
C ASN A 99 19.14 -6.19 -3.77
N ASP A 100 20.31 -6.65 -3.33
CA ASP A 100 20.48 -7.69 -2.28
C ASP A 100 19.73 -7.43 -0.95
N ALA A 101 19.21 -6.21 -0.76
CA ALA A 101 18.45 -5.80 0.42
C ALA A 101 16.93 -6.02 0.33
N MET A 102 16.37 -6.34 -0.85
CA MET A 102 14.93 -6.46 -1.08
C MET A 102 14.59 -7.81 -1.73
N VAL A 103 13.49 -8.43 -1.31
CA VAL A 103 13.03 -9.71 -1.86
C VAL A 103 12.19 -9.50 -3.12
N LEU A 104 11.41 -8.42 -3.15
CA LEU A 104 10.55 -8.07 -4.27
C LEU A 104 10.23 -6.57 -4.23
N ALA A 105 10.25 -5.93 -5.40
CA ALA A 105 9.79 -4.56 -5.58
C ALA A 105 8.63 -4.51 -6.59
N TYR A 106 7.64 -3.67 -6.34
CA TYR A 106 6.52 -3.43 -7.24
C TYR A 106 6.05 -1.97 -7.20
N GLU A 107 5.61 -1.48 -8.35
CA GLU A 107 4.86 -0.24 -8.47
C GLU A 107 3.38 -0.56 -8.33
N LEU A 108 2.76 -0.05 -7.26
CA LEU A 108 1.33 -0.11 -7.02
C LEU A 108 0.68 1.15 -7.61
N ILE A 109 -0.11 0.98 -8.67
CA ILE A 109 -0.86 2.06 -9.30
C ILE A 109 -2.30 1.98 -8.79
N CYS A 110 -2.67 2.90 -7.91
CA CYS A 110 -4.02 2.99 -7.37
C CYS A 110 -4.82 4.05 -8.13
N HIS A 111 -5.99 3.66 -8.63
CA HIS A 111 -7.00 4.61 -9.09
C HIS A 111 -7.89 4.94 -7.91
N LEU A 112 -7.81 6.17 -7.41
CA LEU A 112 -8.68 6.62 -6.33
C LEU A 112 -10.02 7.06 -6.89
N LYS A 113 -11.11 6.72 -6.19
CA LYS A 113 -12.48 7.13 -6.55
C LYS A 113 -12.60 8.64 -6.69
N GLU A 114 -11.87 9.37 -5.87
CA GLU A 114 -11.65 10.81 -6.01
C GLU A 114 -10.16 11.10 -5.84
N GLY A 115 -9.58 11.99 -6.65
CA GLY A 115 -8.14 12.32 -6.60
C GLY A 115 -7.30 11.73 -7.73
N GLY A 116 -7.86 10.82 -8.53
CA GLY A 116 -7.22 10.32 -9.75
C GLY A 116 -6.20 9.20 -9.50
N LEU A 117 -5.22 9.09 -10.39
CA LEU A 117 -4.23 8.01 -10.39
C LEU A 117 -3.04 8.38 -9.49
N VAL A 118 -2.74 7.49 -8.54
CA VAL A 118 -1.61 7.62 -7.62
C VAL A 118 -0.70 6.41 -7.75
N LYS A 119 0.61 6.63 -7.68
CA LYS A 119 1.63 5.59 -7.77
C LYS A 119 2.40 5.48 -6.46
N TYR A 120 2.41 4.29 -5.88
CA TYR A 120 3.18 3.94 -4.71
C TYR A 120 4.25 2.93 -5.11
N GLY A 121 5.53 3.28 -4.94
CA GLY A 121 6.61 2.31 -4.97
C GLY A 121 6.57 1.49 -3.69
N THR A 122 6.49 0.17 -3.80
CA THR A 122 6.39 -0.73 -2.65
C THR A 122 7.44 -1.82 -2.76
N TYR A 123 7.99 -2.24 -1.63
CA TYR A 123 8.97 -3.33 -1.60
C TYR A 123 8.80 -4.19 -0.35
N PHE A 124 9.03 -5.50 -0.53
CA PHE A 124 9.10 -6.46 0.55
C PHE A 124 10.55 -6.65 1.00
N MET A 125 10.75 -6.47 2.30
CA MET A 125 12.00 -6.75 2.98
C MET A 125 12.14 -8.27 3.26
N PRO A 126 13.35 -8.80 3.50
CA PRO A 126 13.55 -10.21 3.86
C PRO A 126 12.80 -10.69 5.11
N ASP A 127 12.41 -9.76 6.00
CA ASP A 127 11.58 -10.05 7.17
C ASP A 127 10.07 -10.13 6.86
N GLY A 128 9.69 -9.97 5.58
CA GLY A 128 8.31 -10.03 5.11
C GLY A 128 7.55 -8.71 5.21
N LYS A 129 8.17 -7.62 5.69
CA LYS A 129 7.49 -6.32 5.78
C LYS A 129 7.37 -5.64 4.43
N ALA A 130 6.18 -5.11 4.15
CA ALA A 130 5.95 -4.18 3.06
C ALA A 130 6.28 -2.76 3.54
N LEU A 131 7.00 -2.00 2.72
CA LEU A 131 7.22 -0.58 2.94
C LEU A 131 6.81 0.19 1.69
N LEU A 132 6.01 1.24 1.86
CA LEU A 132 5.52 2.06 0.76
C LEU A 132 6.25 3.40 0.68
N LYS A 133 6.41 3.88 -0.54
CA LYS A 133 6.91 5.21 -0.88
C LYS A 133 6.06 5.78 -2.00
N TYR A 134 5.40 6.90 -1.76
CA TYR A 134 4.80 7.65 -2.86
C TYR A 134 5.85 8.61 -3.46
N THR A 135 5.90 8.69 -4.78
CA THR A 135 6.68 9.73 -5.46
C THR A 135 5.71 10.75 -6.03
N ARG A 136 5.82 12.01 -5.61
CA ARG A 136 5.06 13.08 -6.23
C ARG A 136 5.49 13.21 -7.69
N LYS A 137 4.60 12.96 -8.64
CA LYS A 137 4.81 13.50 -9.99
C LYS A 137 4.83 15.01 -9.83
N GLY A 138 5.99 15.62 -10.09
CA GLY A 138 6.11 17.06 -10.16
C GLY A 138 4.98 17.59 -11.04
N ILE A 139 4.26 18.59 -10.54
CA ILE A 139 3.34 19.36 -11.36
C ILE A 139 4.21 19.91 -12.49
N ASN A 140 4.07 19.37 -13.70
CA ASN A 140 4.58 20.05 -14.90
C ASN A 140 3.73 21.30 -15.04
N THR A 141 4.17 22.39 -14.40
CA THR A 141 3.79 23.74 -14.79
C THR A 141 4.35 23.95 -16.19
N ASN A 142 3.48 23.83 -17.19
CA ASN A 142 3.65 24.54 -18.45
C ASN A 142 3.29 26.01 -18.23
#